data_AF-A0A1G2EVH3-F1
#
_entry.id   AF-A0A1G2EVH3-F1
#
_cell.length_a   1.000
_cell.length_b   1.000
_cell.length_c   1.000
_cell.angle_alpha   90.00
_cell.angle_beta   90.00
_cell.angle_gamma   90.00
#
_symmetry.space_group_name_H-M   'P 1'
#
loop_
_entity.id
_entity.type
_entity.pdbx_description
1 polymer ?
#
loop_
_entity_poly.entity_id
_entity_poly.type
_entity_poly.pdbx_seq_one_letter_code
_entity_poly.pdbx_strand_id
1 'polypeptide(L)'
;MKSDILNKLVQVSVGLVVIFLMTLIANASWIPPSQPPPNANVSQPLNVSGTTQTKTGKLNFTWFEDQDQPGYYVDPGSNSWLYRLYSYDIRSDIFYDRNNTGYYVDPNAATAANLAGGINIDGNTVIDDGAGWHRTYGQTGWYNGTYGGGWFMEDTTWLRAYNNKGVYTGGQMRADAGFCIGGSCLTSWPTSPSETDPVFIASKGANVYACPLIVPGYCYFSWTGCNGQYGNSTICYVNDCGAVYTSSCSYVGRLVN
;
A
#
# COMPACT_ATOMS: atom_id res chain seq x y z
N MET A 1 2.05 -119.31 17.00
CA MET A 1 3.19 -119.12 16.06
C MET A 1 2.76 -119.02 14.60
N LYS A 2 2.20 -120.07 13.95
CA LYS A 2 1.74 -119.96 12.54
C LYS A 2 0.59 -118.95 12.33
N SER A 3 -0.35 -118.87 13.27
CA SER A 3 -1.49 -117.93 13.25
C SER A 3 -1.08 -116.46 13.35
N ASP A 4 -0.13 -116.15 14.23
CA ASP A 4 0.27 -114.77 14.54
C ASP A 4 1.00 -114.10 13.37
N ILE A 5 1.78 -114.88 12.62
CA ILE A 5 2.46 -114.43 11.40
C ILE A 5 1.43 -114.11 10.31
N LEU A 6 0.40 -114.94 10.15
CA LEU A 6 -0.67 -114.71 9.18
C LEU A 6 -1.47 -113.44 9.50
N ASN A 7 -1.85 -113.25 10.77
CA ASN A 7 -2.57 -112.04 11.20
C ASN A 7 -1.75 -110.76 10.99
N LYS A 8 -0.43 -110.79 11.24
CA LYS A 8 0.46 -109.66 10.95
C LYS A 8 0.59 -109.39 9.44
N LEU A 9 0.68 -110.42 8.60
CA LEU A 9 0.70 -110.26 7.15
C LEU A 9 -0.60 -109.66 6.61
N VAL A 10 -1.75 -110.06 7.16
CA VAL A 10 -3.06 -109.45 6.83
C VAL A 10 -3.11 -107.99 7.26
N GLN A 11 -2.65 -107.63 8.48
CA GLN A 11 -2.61 -106.23 8.91
C GLN A 11 -1.69 -105.36 8.03
N VAL A 12 -0.50 -105.85 7.68
CA VAL A 12 0.44 -105.12 6.80
C VAL A 12 -0.13 -104.93 5.40
N SER A 13 -0.74 -105.97 4.82
CA SER A 13 -1.35 -105.86 3.48
C SER A 13 -2.57 -104.94 3.45
N VAL A 14 -3.44 -104.98 4.47
CA VAL A 14 -4.54 -104.00 4.61
C VAL A 14 -4.01 -102.57 4.77
N GLY A 15 -2.97 -102.36 5.59
CA GLY A 15 -2.33 -101.06 5.75
C GLY A 15 -1.76 -100.50 4.45
N LEU A 16 -1.08 -101.34 3.66
CA LEU A 16 -0.56 -100.96 2.33
C LEU A 16 -1.69 -100.61 1.34
N VAL A 17 -2.78 -101.37 1.33
CA VAL A 17 -3.96 -101.08 0.49
C VAL A 17 -4.60 -99.74 0.87
N VAL A 18 -4.74 -99.44 2.16
CA VAL A 18 -5.28 -98.14 2.63
C VAL A 18 -4.38 -96.98 2.21
N ILE A 19 -3.06 -97.11 2.35
CA ILE A 19 -2.10 -96.07 1.92
C ILE A 19 -2.16 -95.86 0.40
N PHE A 20 -2.27 -96.94 -0.38
CA PHE A 20 -2.40 -96.89 -1.83
C PHE A 20 -3.72 -96.21 -2.27
N LEU A 21 -4.84 -96.50 -1.61
CA LEU A 21 -6.11 -95.81 -1.85
C LEU A 21 -6.06 -94.32 -1.47
N MET A 22 -5.51 -93.98 -0.31
CA MET A 22 -5.34 -92.59 0.13
C MET A 22 -4.50 -91.77 -0.86
N THR A 23 -3.40 -92.34 -1.37
CA THR A 23 -2.53 -91.66 -2.35
C THR A 23 -3.17 -91.53 -3.72
N LEU A 24 -3.94 -92.52 -4.19
CA LEU A 24 -4.72 -92.40 -5.42
C LEU A 24 -5.79 -91.31 -5.31
N ILE A 25 -6.53 -91.26 -4.20
CA ILE A 25 -7.58 -90.26 -3.97
C ILE A 25 -6.97 -88.86 -3.89
N ALA A 26 -5.86 -88.67 -3.16
CA ALA A 26 -5.18 -87.38 -3.06
C ALA A 26 -4.75 -86.84 -4.43
N ASN A 27 -4.17 -87.69 -5.28
CA ASN A 27 -3.70 -87.29 -6.62
C ASN A 27 -4.83 -87.06 -7.62
N ALA A 28 -5.97 -87.76 -7.49
CA ALA A 28 -7.12 -87.60 -8.39
C ALA A 28 -8.06 -86.45 -7.98
N SER A 29 -8.10 -86.09 -6.69
CA SER A 29 -9.08 -85.13 -6.16
C SER A 29 -8.60 -83.68 -6.17
N TRP A 30 -7.27 -83.45 -6.26
CA TRP A 30 -6.71 -82.09 -6.29
C TRP A 30 -6.40 -81.66 -7.73
N ILE A 31 -7.39 -81.07 -8.38
CA ILE A 31 -7.19 -80.33 -9.64
C ILE A 31 -6.85 -78.88 -9.24
N PRO A 32 -5.64 -78.36 -9.55
CA PRO A 32 -5.34 -76.96 -9.31
C PRO A 32 -6.29 -76.06 -10.12
N PRO A 33 -6.65 -74.85 -9.65
CA PRO A 33 -7.55 -73.95 -10.35
C PRO A 33 -7.10 -73.72 -11.80
N SER A 34 -7.95 -74.11 -12.76
CA SER A 34 -7.63 -74.11 -14.20
C SER A 34 -7.89 -72.78 -14.90
N GLN A 35 -8.29 -71.75 -14.15
CA GLN A 35 -8.52 -70.40 -14.63
C GLN A 35 -7.81 -69.39 -13.71
N PRO A 36 -7.22 -68.31 -14.26
CA PRO A 36 -6.84 -67.15 -13.45
C PRO A 36 -8.07 -66.63 -12.69
N PRO A 37 -7.89 -66.07 -11.48
CA PRO A 37 -9.02 -65.61 -10.66
C PRO A 37 -9.88 -64.55 -11.41
N PRO A 38 -11.24 -64.65 -11.35
CA PRO A 38 -12.33 -63.69 -11.62
C PRO A 38 -12.18 -62.31 -12.30
N ASN A 39 -11.01 -61.67 -12.25
CA ASN A 39 -10.86 -60.23 -12.45
C ASN A 39 -9.38 -59.81 -12.54
N ALA A 40 -8.63 -60.39 -13.49
CA ALA A 40 -7.25 -60.00 -13.83
C ALA A 40 -7.10 -58.57 -14.42
N ASN A 41 -8.09 -57.69 -14.22
CA ASN A 41 -8.19 -56.32 -14.76
C ASN A 41 -8.73 -55.32 -13.71
N VAL A 42 -8.39 -55.51 -12.43
CA VAL A 42 -8.29 -54.37 -11.52
C VAL A 42 -6.82 -54.04 -11.43
N SER A 43 -6.44 -52.79 -11.73
CA SER A 43 -5.08 -52.30 -11.45
C SER A 43 -4.74 -52.68 -10.02
N GLN A 44 -3.58 -53.33 -9.79
CA GLN A 44 -3.18 -53.72 -8.43
C GLN A 44 -3.32 -52.49 -7.53
N PRO A 45 -4.05 -52.57 -6.40
CA PRO A 45 -4.22 -51.44 -5.50
C PRO A 45 -2.84 -50.83 -5.20
N LEU A 46 -2.75 -49.50 -5.17
CA LEU A 46 -1.50 -48.82 -4.82
C LEU A 46 -1.08 -49.31 -3.44
N ASN A 47 -0.15 -50.26 -3.41
CA ASN A 47 -0.01 -51.18 -2.29
C ASN A 47 0.69 -50.49 -1.11
N VAL A 48 -0.07 -49.71 -0.34
CA VAL A 48 0.39 -48.93 0.81
C VAL A 48 0.46 -49.76 2.09
N SER A 49 1.49 -49.54 2.92
CA SER A 49 1.77 -50.29 4.16
C SER A 49 2.00 -49.33 5.33
N GLY A 50 2.10 -49.85 6.55
CA GLY A 50 2.45 -49.08 7.77
C GLY A 50 3.89 -48.54 7.81
N THR A 51 4.52 -48.35 6.66
CA THR A 51 5.89 -47.83 6.45
C THR A 51 5.88 -46.97 5.19
N THR A 52 6.73 -45.94 5.12
CA THR A 52 6.71 -44.95 4.03
C THR A 52 6.82 -45.60 2.65
N GLN A 53 5.85 -45.32 1.80
CA GLN A 53 5.61 -46.00 0.53
C GLN A 53 6.17 -45.22 -0.65
N THR A 54 7.38 -45.58 -1.07
CA THR A 54 8.02 -44.99 -2.25
C THR A 54 7.53 -45.72 -3.51
N LYS A 55 6.52 -45.15 -4.18
CA LYS A 55 5.97 -45.65 -5.45
C LYS A 55 6.47 -44.83 -6.63
N THR A 56 6.97 -45.50 -7.67
CA THR A 56 7.53 -44.89 -8.88
C THR A 56 6.56 -45.01 -10.06
N GLY A 57 6.12 -43.87 -10.59
CA GLY A 57 5.19 -43.77 -11.72
C GLY A 57 4.27 -42.55 -11.60
N LYS A 58 3.63 -42.13 -12.71
CA LYS A 58 2.66 -41.02 -12.64
C LYS A 58 1.40 -41.49 -11.92
N LEU A 59 1.19 -40.96 -10.72
CA LEU A 59 -0.04 -41.16 -9.99
C LEU A 59 -1.09 -40.19 -10.56
N ASN A 60 -1.82 -40.67 -11.57
CA ASN A 60 -2.81 -39.91 -12.32
C ASN A 60 -4.12 -39.81 -11.52
N PHE A 61 -4.43 -38.59 -11.11
CA PHE A 61 -5.73 -38.22 -10.57
C PHE A 61 -6.23 -36.97 -11.30
N THR A 62 -7.55 -36.85 -11.47
CA THR A 62 -8.19 -35.63 -12.03
C THR A 62 -7.93 -34.40 -11.14
N TRP A 63 -7.70 -34.68 -9.86
CA TRP A 63 -7.53 -33.79 -8.74
C TRP A 63 -6.61 -34.52 -7.74
N PHE A 64 -5.59 -33.87 -7.19
CA PHE A 64 -4.75 -34.48 -6.14
C PHE A 64 -5.51 -34.47 -4.84
N GLU A 65 -6.51 -35.33 -4.80
CA GLU A 65 -7.26 -35.70 -3.63
C GLU A 65 -6.27 -36.29 -2.63
N ASP A 66 -5.97 -35.51 -1.60
CA ASP A 66 -5.32 -35.99 -0.39
C ASP A 66 -6.03 -37.29 0.02
N GLN A 67 -5.26 -38.38 0.18
CA GLN A 67 -5.81 -39.74 0.18
C GLN A 67 -6.84 -39.95 1.31
N ASP A 68 -6.63 -39.27 2.43
CA ASP A 68 -7.54 -39.24 3.57
C ASP A 68 -8.39 -37.96 3.65
N GLN A 69 -8.13 -36.93 2.83
CA GLN A 69 -8.93 -35.70 2.73
C GLN A 69 -9.53 -35.42 1.33
N PRO A 70 -10.56 -36.19 0.90
CA PRO A 70 -11.41 -35.85 -0.25
C PRO A 70 -11.94 -34.41 -0.26
N GLY A 71 -11.80 -33.71 -1.39
CA GLY A 71 -12.09 -32.28 -1.49
C GLY A 71 -10.95 -31.35 -1.05
N TYR A 72 -9.96 -31.83 -0.29
CA TYR A 72 -8.66 -31.17 -0.11
C TYR A 72 -7.72 -31.60 -1.21
N TYR A 73 -8.13 -31.12 -2.37
CA TYR A 73 -7.48 -31.37 -3.62
C TYR A 73 -6.49 -30.25 -3.94
N VAL A 74 -5.49 -30.59 -4.73
CA VAL A 74 -5.18 -29.70 -5.86
C VAL A 74 -6.13 -30.15 -6.97
N ASP A 75 -7.27 -29.49 -7.13
CA ASP A 75 -8.18 -29.69 -8.26
C ASP A 75 -7.73 -28.72 -9.35
N PRO A 76 -7.01 -29.15 -10.40
CA PRO A 76 -6.77 -28.36 -11.58
C PRO A 76 -8.06 -28.29 -12.43
N GLY A 77 -9.12 -27.69 -11.89
CA GLY A 77 -10.49 -27.80 -12.37
C GLY A 77 -11.26 -26.47 -12.38
N SER A 78 -10.97 -25.59 -13.35
CA SER A 78 -11.56 -24.24 -13.46
C SER A 78 -11.32 -23.31 -12.25
N ASN A 79 -12.14 -23.37 -11.20
CA ASN A 79 -12.04 -22.53 -9.99
C ASN A 79 -11.93 -23.43 -8.75
N SER A 80 -10.84 -23.27 -7.98
CA SER A 80 -10.48 -24.19 -6.89
C SER A 80 -10.23 -23.41 -5.59
N TRP A 81 -10.56 -23.99 -4.42
CA TRP A 81 -10.52 -23.31 -3.12
C TRP A 81 -9.65 -24.06 -2.09
N LEU A 82 -8.96 -23.32 -1.21
CA LEU A 82 -8.13 -23.85 -0.12
C LEU A 82 -8.55 -23.26 1.24
N TYR A 83 -8.92 -24.11 2.22
CA TYR A 83 -9.52 -23.72 3.51
C TYR A 83 -8.51 -23.28 4.58
N ARG A 84 -7.26 -23.77 4.58
CA ARG A 84 -6.17 -23.31 5.47
C ARG A 84 -4.78 -23.63 4.90
N LEU A 85 -3.92 -22.62 4.77
CA LEU A 85 -2.47 -22.82 4.72
C LEU A 85 -1.89 -22.70 6.14
N TYR A 86 -1.37 -23.79 6.69
CA TYR A 86 -0.45 -23.73 7.83
C TYR A 86 0.98 -23.60 7.31
N SER A 87 1.42 -22.36 7.11
CA SER A 87 2.72 -22.02 6.56
C SER A 87 3.24 -20.74 7.21
N TYR A 88 4.56 -20.54 7.20
CA TYR A 88 5.19 -19.28 7.62
C TYR A 88 4.82 -18.11 6.69
N ASP A 89 4.40 -18.38 5.46
CA ASP A 89 3.76 -17.40 4.58
C ASP A 89 2.59 -18.00 3.79
N ILE A 90 1.68 -17.14 3.34
CA ILE A 90 0.59 -17.48 2.44
C ILE A 90 0.72 -16.56 1.24
N ARG A 91 1.24 -17.10 0.13
CA ARG A 91 1.42 -16.36 -1.12
C ARG A 91 0.20 -16.54 -2.02
N SER A 92 -0.35 -15.41 -2.44
CA SER A 92 -1.35 -15.27 -3.49
C SER A 92 -0.98 -14.01 -4.23
N ASP A 93 -0.68 -14.13 -5.53
CA ASP A 93 0.03 -13.10 -6.27
C ASP A 93 -0.79 -11.82 -6.40
N ILE A 94 -2.06 -11.95 -6.79
CA ILE A 94 -3.08 -10.89 -6.83
C ILE A 94 -4.42 -11.53 -6.50
N PHE A 95 -5.23 -10.87 -5.66
CA PHE A 95 -6.61 -11.26 -5.40
C PHE A 95 -7.51 -10.55 -6.40
N TYR A 96 -7.54 -11.08 -7.63
CA TYR A 96 -8.44 -10.60 -8.69
C TYR A 96 -9.91 -10.76 -8.28
N ASP A 97 -10.74 -9.79 -8.65
CA ASP A 97 -12.18 -9.99 -8.64
C ASP A 97 -12.57 -11.00 -9.73
N ARG A 98 -13.43 -11.95 -9.35
CA ARG A 98 -13.80 -13.11 -10.17
C ARG A 98 -14.76 -12.75 -11.32
N ASN A 99 -15.55 -11.70 -11.16
CA ASN A 99 -16.64 -11.33 -12.07
C ASN A 99 -16.25 -10.16 -12.99
N ASN A 100 -15.33 -9.32 -12.54
CA ASN A 100 -14.71 -8.26 -13.31
C ASN A 100 -13.23 -8.13 -12.91
N THR A 101 -12.36 -8.81 -13.66
CA THR A 101 -10.90 -8.80 -13.46
C THR A 101 -10.23 -7.42 -13.57
N GLY A 102 -10.98 -6.38 -13.95
CA GLY A 102 -10.55 -4.98 -13.84
C GLY A 102 -10.48 -4.45 -12.39
N TYR A 103 -11.06 -5.16 -11.43
CA TYR A 103 -10.88 -4.91 -10.00
C TYR A 103 -10.02 -6.00 -9.38
N TYR A 104 -9.08 -5.61 -8.53
CA TYR A 104 -8.28 -6.54 -7.77
C TYR A 104 -7.84 -5.90 -6.46
N VAL A 105 -7.77 -6.73 -5.42
CA VAL A 105 -7.04 -6.40 -4.21
C VAL A 105 -5.63 -6.96 -4.39
N ASP A 106 -4.64 -6.08 -4.37
CA ASP A 106 -3.26 -6.43 -4.05
C ASP A 106 -3.10 -6.09 -2.56
N PRO A 107 -3.34 -7.04 -1.62
CA PRO A 107 -3.43 -6.79 -0.18
C PRO A 107 -2.03 -6.75 0.42
N ASN A 108 -1.25 -5.84 -0.12
CA ASN A 108 -0.49 -4.95 0.70
C ASN A 108 -1.43 -4.33 1.79
N ALA A 109 -1.60 -5.00 2.94
CA ALA A 109 -1.99 -4.46 4.26
C ALA A 109 -3.35 -3.70 4.47
N ALA A 110 -3.42 -2.89 5.53
CA ALA A 110 -4.68 -2.47 6.17
C ALA A 110 -4.64 -1.13 7.00
N THR A 111 -3.99 -0.01 6.67
CA THR A 111 -3.12 0.37 5.53
C THR A 111 -3.66 0.06 4.13
N ALA A 112 -2.92 0.43 3.08
CA ALA A 112 -3.01 -0.20 1.76
C ALA A 112 -1.62 -0.62 1.25
N ALA A 113 -0.65 -0.69 2.18
CA ALA A 113 0.64 -1.37 2.15
C ALA A 113 1.36 -1.09 3.50
N ASN A 114 1.78 -2.08 4.31
CA ASN A 114 2.48 -1.82 5.58
C ASN A 114 3.98 -1.69 5.31
N LEU A 115 4.32 -0.63 4.56
CA LEU A 115 5.66 -0.37 4.08
C LEU A 115 6.43 0.41 5.11
N ALA A 116 7.39 -0.25 5.76
CA ALA A 116 8.46 0.42 6.48
C ALA A 116 9.31 1.23 5.47
N GLY A 117 8.91 2.48 5.21
CA GLY A 117 9.59 3.39 4.28
C GLY A 117 8.69 4.38 3.53
N GLY A 118 7.38 4.10 3.39
CA GLY A 118 6.42 4.96 2.67
C GLY A 118 5.82 4.32 1.40
N ILE A 119 4.84 4.99 0.78
CA ILE A 119 4.10 4.56 -0.42
C ILE A 119 4.38 5.55 -1.57
N ASN A 120 4.78 5.04 -2.75
CA ASN A 120 4.86 5.82 -3.99
C ASN A 120 3.67 5.46 -4.90
N ILE A 121 3.02 6.46 -5.51
CA ILE A 121 1.85 6.29 -6.38
C ILE A 121 2.09 7.02 -7.70
N ASP A 122 2.46 6.28 -8.75
CA ASP A 122 2.88 6.86 -10.04
C ASP A 122 1.71 7.34 -10.92
N GLY A 123 0.48 6.94 -10.59
CA GLY A 123 -0.73 7.15 -11.41
C GLY A 123 -1.48 8.47 -11.16
N ASN A 124 -0.79 9.61 -11.03
CA ASN A 124 -1.39 10.96 -10.92
C ASN A 124 -2.30 11.25 -9.69
N THR A 125 -2.52 10.27 -8.80
CA THR A 125 -3.77 10.16 -8.01
C THR A 125 -3.47 9.89 -6.52
N VAL A 126 -3.06 10.92 -5.76
CA VAL A 126 -3.23 10.93 -4.28
C VAL A 126 -4.57 11.59 -3.97
N ILE A 127 -5.62 10.90 -4.41
CA ILE A 127 -6.92 11.48 -4.77
C ILE A 127 -7.99 10.47 -4.34
N ASP A 128 -9.16 10.98 -3.94
CA ASP A 128 -10.34 10.19 -3.61
C ASP A 128 -10.95 9.45 -4.82
N ASP A 129 -11.98 8.66 -4.56
CA ASP A 129 -12.83 7.98 -5.57
C ASP A 129 -13.70 8.95 -6.41
N GLY A 130 -13.15 10.13 -6.71
CA GLY A 130 -13.77 11.28 -7.38
C GLY A 130 -12.80 12.12 -8.21
N ALA A 131 -11.56 11.64 -8.44
CA ALA A 131 -10.65 12.13 -9.49
C ALA A 131 -10.15 13.59 -9.41
N GLY A 132 -9.84 14.14 -8.22
CA GLY A 132 -9.13 15.43 -8.16
C GLY A 132 -8.26 15.76 -6.93
N TRP A 133 -8.70 15.42 -5.71
CA TRP A 133 -8.23 16.17 -4.52
C TRP A 133 -7.54 15.33 -3.45
N HIS A 134 -6.32 15.74 -3.07
CA HIS A 134 -5.71 15.33 -1.81
C HIS A 134 -6.47 15.96 -0.64
N ARG A 135 -7.08 15.13 0.21
CA ARG A 135 -7.82 15.57 1.40
C ARG A 135 -7.12 15.13 2.67
N THR A 136 -6.96 16.08 3.57
CA THR A 136 -6.60 15.86 4.98
C THR A 136 -7.86 16.02 5.84
N TYR A 137 -7.91 15.33 6.97
CA TYR A 137 -9.12 15.24 7.81
C TYR A 137 -8.81 15.56 9.28
N GLY A 138 -9.84 15.98 10.03
CA GLY A 138 -9.68 16.49 11.39
C GLY A 138 -8.94 17.83 11.43
N GLN A 139 -8.47 18.23 12.62
CA GLN A 139 -7.69 19.46 12.83
C GLN A 139 -6.21 19.29 12.43
N THR A 140 -5.97 18.64 11.30
CA THR A 140 -4.63 18.30 10.80
C THR A 140 -4.48 18.74 9.34
N GLY A 141 -3.31 18.55 8.76
CA GLY A 141 -3.03 18.99 7.40
C GLY A 141 -1.65 18.54 6.95
N TRP A 142 -1.05 19.28 6.02
CA TRP A 142 0.33 19.04 5.62
C TRP A 142 1.28 19.56 6.71
N TYR A 143 2.11 18.69 7.29
CA TYR A 143 3.06 19.04 8.35
C TYR A 143 4.47 18.55 8.03
N ASN A 144 5.46 19.43 8.19
CA ASN A 144 6.88 19.14 8.07
C ASN A 144 7.48 18.96 9.47
N GLY A 145 7.73 17.70 9.85
CA GLY A 145 8.27 17.34 11.16
C GLY A 145 9.67 17.86 11.48
N THR A 146 10.50 18.15 10.46
CA THR A 146 11.88 18.64 10.65
C THR A 146 11.92 20.13 10.96
N TYR A 147 11.13 20.94 10.26
CA TYR A 147 11.13 22.40 10.39
C TYR A 147 9.94 22.94 11.21
N GLY A 148 9.04 22.07 11.64
CA GLY A 148 7.87 22.40 12.46
C GLY A 148 6.91 23.37 11.77
N GLY A 149 6.78 23.28 10.45
CA GLY A 149 5.93 24.14 9.60
C GLY A 149 4.93 23.32 8.80
N GLY A 150 4.00 23.97 8.11
CA GLY A 150 2.89 23.25 7.49
C GLY A 150 1.72 24.13 7.08
N TRP A 151 0.66 23.48 6.62
CA TRP A 151 -0.66 24.04 6.34
C TRP A 151 -1.73 23.17 6.98
N PHE A 152 -2.62 23.76 7.78
CA PHE A 152 -3.72 23.05 8.44
C PHE A 152 -4.99 23.91 8.48
N MET A 153 -6.11 23.31 8.88
CA MET A 153 -7.38 23.98 9.14
C MET A 153 -7.95 23.48 10.47
N GLU A 154 -8.57 24.37 11.24
CA GLU A 154 -9.30 24.05 12.47
C GLU A 154 -10.79 24.47 12.39
N ASP A 155 -11.13 25.21 11.34
CA ASP A 155 -12.45 25.75 11.02
C ASP A 155 -12.69 25.68 9.49
N THR A 156 -13.90 25.99 9.03
CA THR A 156 -14.30 25.89 7.62
C THR A 156 -13.98 27.13 6.77
N THR A 157 -13.24 28.10 7.30
CA THR A 157 -13.05 29.44 6.71
C THR A 157 -11.59 29.74 6.41
N TRP A 158 -10.64 29.29 7.25
CA TRP A 158 -9.24 29.71 7.18
C TRP A 158 -8.24 28.57 6.99
N LEU A 159 -7.44 28.66 5.92
CA LEU A 159 -6.17 27.96 5.80
C LEU A 159 -5.12 28.63 6.70
N ARG A 160 -4.41 27.84 7.52
CA ARG A 160 -3.49 28.35 8.54
C ARG A 160 -2.08 27.80 8.35
N ALA A 161 -1.07 28.68 8.40
CA ALA A 161 0.32 28.27 8.44
C ALA A 161 0.64 27.66 9.82
N TYR A 162 1.12 26.42 9.85
CA TYR A 162 1.41 25.71 11.09
C TYR A 162 2.47 26.45 11.91
N ASN A 163 2.27 26.51 13.23
CA ASN A 163 3.07 27.33 14.16
C ASN A 163 3.16 28.82 13.81
N ASN A 164 2.15 29.39 13.15
CA ASN A 164 2.07 30.81 12.76
C ASN A 164 3.30 31.30 11.95
N LYS A 165 3.93 30.39 11.19
CA LYS A 165 5.11 30.75 10.37
C LYS A 165 4.71 31.68 9.22
N GLY A 166 5.55 32.68 8.94
CA GLY A 166 5.38 33.55 7.78
C GLY A 166 5.59 32.83 6.45
N VAL A 167 4.91 33.30 5.40
CA VAL A 167 5.07 32.80 4.03
C VAL A 167 6.18 33.61 3.35
N TYR A 168 7.33 32.98 3.12
CA TYR A 168 8.39 33.53 2.28
C TYR A 168 8.26 32.98 0.86
N THR A 169 8.20 33.85 -0.14
CA THR A 169 8.16 33.47 -1.55
C THR A 169 9.03 34.43 -2.38
N GLY A 170 9.71 33.88 -3.40
CA GLY A 170 10.40 34.67 -4.42
C GLY A 170 9.50 35.11 -5.58
N GLY A 171 8.23 34.67 -5.59
CA GLY A 171 7.22 35.02 -6.59
C GLY A 171 6.11 35.92 -6.05
N GLN A 172 5.13 36.23 -6.89
CA GLN A 172 3.95 36.99 -6.48
C GLN A 172 3.01 36.14 -5.60
N MET A 173 2.41 36.76 -4.58
CA MET A 173 1.17 36.28 -3.97
C MET A 173 0.01 37.07 -4.58
N ARG A 174 -1.07 36.38 -4.97
CA ARG A 174 -2.27 36.98 -5.58
C ARG A 174 -3.50 36.54 -4.79
N ALA A 175 -4.47 37.44 -4.66
CA ALA A 175 -5.77 37.18 -4.04
C ALA A 175 -6.84 37.89 -4.87
N ASP A 176 -7.80 37.13 -5.41
CA ASP A 176 -8.76 37.62 -6.41
C ASP A 176 -9.76 38.64 -5.84
N ALA A 177 -10.37 38.31 -4.70
CA ALA A 177 -11.23 39.23 -3.95
C ALA A 177 -10.47 40.36 -3.23
N GLY A 178 -9.13 40.38 -3.30
CA GLY A 178 -8.26 41.37 -2.69
C GLY A 178 -7.34 40.85 -1.58
N PHE A 179 -6.35 41.66 -1.22
CA PHE A 179 -5.40 41.38 -0.14
C PHE A 179 -5.67 42.31 1.04
N CYS A 180 -5.84 41.75 2.24
CA CYS A 180 -6.19 42.49 3.46
C CYS A 180 -5.09 42.46 4.52
N ILE A 181 -4.88 43.59 5.19
CA ILE A 181 -4.03 43.72 6.38
C ILE A 181 -4.89 44.32 7.49
N GLY A 182 -5.27 43.51 8.48
CA GLY A 182 -6.26 43.89 9.48
C GLY A 182 -7.62 44.15 8.83
N GLY A 183 -8.23 45.30 9.12
CA GLY A 183 -9.49 45.73 8.49
C GLY A 183 -9.35 46.41 7.13
N SER A 184 -8.13 46.69 6.67
CA SER A 184 -7.87 47.40 5.40
C SER A 184 -7.62 46.39 4.27
N CYS A 185 -8.40 46.47 3.19
CA CYS A 185 -8.31 45.57 2.04
C CYS A 185 -8.08 46.32 0.73
N LEU A 186 -7.19 45.78 -0.11
CA LEU A 186 -6.98 46.25 -1.48
C LEU A 186 -7.66 45.26 -2.44
N THR A 187 -8.88 45.59 -2.85
CA THR A 187 -9.83 44.69 -3.56
C THR A 187 -9.95 44.94 -5.06
N SER A 188 -9.24 45.94 -5.58
CA SER A 188 -9.12 46.21 -7.02
C SER A 188 -7.78 46.89 -7.31
N TRP A 189 -7.31 46.78 -8.56
CA TRP A 189 -6.22 47.66 -9.02
C TRP A 189 -6.79 49.08 -9.11
N PRO A 190 -6.18 50.09 -8.46
CA PRO A 190 -6.73 51.45 -8.50
C PRO A 190 -6.82 52.00 -9.93
N THR A 191 -8.03 52.39 -10.36
CA THR A 191 -8.37 52.65 -11.77
C THR A 191 -8.20 54.09 -12.24
N SER A 192 -7.87 55.04 -11.35
CA SER A 192 -7.50 56.41 -11.72
C SER A 192 -6.64 57.07 -10.64
N PRO A 193 -5.74 58.00 -11.00
CA PRO A 193 -5.03 58.80 -10.02
C PRO A 193 -5.97 59.84 -9.40
N SER A 194 -6.47 59.59 -8.19
CA SER A 194 -6.85 60.68 -7.29
C SER A 194 -5.61 61.08 -6.50
N GLU A 195 -5.31 62.38 -6.45
CA GLU A 195 -4.11 62.95 -5.78
C GLU A 195 -4.08 62.74 -4.25
N THR A 196 -5.04 61.99 -3.68
CA THR A 196 -5.23 61.80 -2.24
C THR A 196 -4.84 60.42 -1.73
N ASP A 197 -4.43 59.48 -2.60
CA ASP A 197 -4.06 58.12 -2.21
C ASP A 197 -2.53 57.93 -2.24
N PRO A 198 -1.86 57.72 -1.08
CA PRO A 198 -0.40 57.79 -0.95
C PRO A 198 0.38 56.65 -1.62
N VAL A 199 -0.28 55.71 -2.30
CA VAL A 199 0.36 54.54 -2.94
C VAL A 199 0.70 54.79 -4.42
N PHE A 200 0.17 55.86 -5.04
CA PHE A 200 0.45 56.16 -6.45
C PHE A 200 1.81 56.81 -6.69
N ILE A 201 2.77 56.01 -7.14
CA ILE A 201 3.84 56.49 -8.01
C ILE A 201 3.57 55.96 -9.43
N ALA A 202 3.87 56.73 -10.47
CA ALA A 202 3.77 56.31 -11.88
C ALA A 202 4.86 55.28 -12.23
N SER A 203 4.73 54.06 -11.70
CA SER A 203 5.87 53.24 -11.28
C SER A 203 5.88 51.81 -11.83
N LYS A 204 5.31 51.59 -13.02
CA LYS A 204 5.48 50.32 -13.75
C LYS A 204 6.97 50.03 -13.94
N GLY A 205 7.45 48.93 -13.37
CA GLY A 205 8.86 48.54 -13.40
C GLY A 205 9.76 49.23 -12.36
N ALA A 206 9.23 50.07 -11.46
CA ALA A 206 10.03 50.70 -10.42
C ALA A 206 10.32 49.73 -9.26
N ASN A 207 11.50 49.92 -8.66
CA ASN A 207 11.89 49.28 -7.43
C ASN A 207 11.17 49.96 -6.26
N VAL A 208 10.64 49.16 -5.33
CA VAL A 208 10.01 49.60 -4.08
C VAL A 208 11.00 49.38 -2.94
N TYR A 209 11.16 50.39 -2.10
CA TYR A 209 12.02 50.39 -0.94
C TYR A 209 11.20 50.71 0.32
N ALA A 210 11.47 50.01 1.41
CA ALA A 210 10.94 50.29 2.74
C ALA A 210 11.91 51.19 3.50
N CYS A 211 11.46 52.37 3.89
CA CYS A 211 12.27 53.29 4.67
C CYS A 211 12.09 53.01 6.18
N PRO A 212 13.18 53.05 6.98
CA PRO A 212 13.10 52.71 8.40
C PRO A 212 12.22 53.71 9.19
N LEU A 213 11.69 53.25 10.32
CA LEU A 213 11.03 54.13 11.29
C LEU A 213 12.11 54.92 12.05
N ILE A 214 12.11 56.24 11.87
CA ILE A 214 13.06 57.16 12.51
C ILE A 214 12.26 58.16 13.34
N VAL A 215 12.56 58.25 14.63
CA VAL A 215 12.01 59.29 15.51
C VAL A 215 12.95 60.50 15.43
N PRO A 216 12.51 61.66 14.93
CA PRO A 216 13.33 62.87 14.94
C PRO A 216 13.59 63.37 16.37
N GLY A 217 14.64 64.15 16.56
CA GLY A 217 14.89 64.86 17.81
C GLY A 217 13.76 65.81 18.21
N TYR A 218 13.64 66.07 19.52
CA TYR A 218 12.56 66.81 20.20
C TYR A 218 12.46 68.32 19.87
N CYS A 219 13.06 68.80 18.78
CA CYS A 219 12.99 70.22 18.39
C CYS A 219 11.74 70.56 17.56
N TYR A 220 11.38 71.85 17.54
CA TYR A 220 10.06 72.33 17.08
C TYR A 220 9.77 72.19 15.57
N PHE A 221 10.77 71.86 14.75
CA PHE A 221 10.68 71.87 13.28
C PHE A 221 11.27 70.61 12.62
N SER A 222 11.25 69.48 13.34
CA SER A 222 11.73 68.20 12.81
C SER A 222 10.69 67.55 11.89
N TRP A 223 11.12 67.02 10.74
CA TRP A 223 10.24 66.33 9.79
C TRP A 223 10.96 65.22 9.02
N THR A 224 10.29 64.08 8.87
CA THR A 224 10.79 62.92 8.11
C THR A 224 9.84 62.63 6.96
N GLY A 225 10.33 62.73 5.72
CA GLY A 225 9.48 62.70 4.53
C GLY A 225 8.97 61.33 4.07
N CYS A 226 9.37 60.27 4.77
CA CYS A 226 9.22 58.88 4.32
C CYS A 226 9.22 57.90 5.51
N ASN A 227 8.78 58.37 6.69
CA ASN A 227 8.93 57.65 7.96
C ASN A 227 8.10 56.36 7.99
N GLY A 228 8.76 55.19 7.97
CA GLY A 228 8.07 53.90 7.88
C GLY A 228 7.27 53.70 6.59
N GLN A 229 7.52 54.50 5.54
CA GLN A 229 6.79 54.45 4.27
C GLN A 229 7.48 53.55 3.23
N TYR A 230 6.70 53.09 2.27
CA TYR A 230 7.19 52.44 1.05
C TYR A 230 7.25 53.46 -0.08
N GLY A 231 8.34 53.49 -0.84
CA GLY A 231 8.50 54.44 -1.96
C GLY A 231 9.47 53.94 -3.03
N ASN A 232 9.74 54.75 -4.04
CA ASN A 232 10.67 54.42 -5.14
C ASN A 232 12.11 54.90 -4.91
N SER A 233 12.41 55.52 -3.76
CA SER A 233 13.71 56.06 -3.41
C SER A 233 14.53 55.07 -2.58
N THR A 234 15.83 54.96 -2.88
CA THR A 234 16.81 54.23 -2.05
C THR A 234 17.14 54.94 -0.73
N ILE A 235 16.73 56.21 -0.57
CA ILE A 235 17.12 57.09 0.53
C ILE A 235 15.89 57.79 1.10
N CYS A 236 15.82 57.87 2.42
CA CYS A 236 14.89 58.72 3.14
C CYS A 236 15.60 59.94 3.74
N TYR A 237 14.94 61.10 3.69
CA TYR A 237 15.42 62.36 4.27
C TYR A 237 14.75 62.65 5.62
N VAL A 238 15.58 63.00 6.59
CA VAL A 238 15.19 63.45 7.93
C VAL A 238 15.74 64.86 8.11
N ASN A 239 14.88 65.84 8.36
CA ASN A 239 15.32 67.12 8.90
C ASN A 239 15.18 67.06 10.42
N ASP A 240 16.30 67.19 11.13
CA ASP A 240 16.34 67.30 12.58
C ASP A 240 17.07 68.58 12.97
N CYS A 241 16.33 69.48 13.63
CA CYS A 241 16.78 70.83 14.04
C CYS A 241 17.46 71.66 12.92
N GLY A 242 17.04 71.50 11.66
CA GLY A 242 17.61 72.22 10.50
C GLY A 242 18.77 71.49 9.80
N ALA A 243 19.30 70.41 10.38
CA ALA A 243 20.27 69.54 9.73
C ALA A 243 19.53 68.43 8.95
N VAL A 244 19.96 68.17 7.71
CA VAL A 244 19.36 67.14 6.86
C VAL A 244 20.23 65.89 6.86
N TYR A 245 19.66 64.79 7.33
CA TYR A 245 20.28 63.46 7.36
C TYR A 245 19.63 62.55 6.32
N THR A 246 20.40 61.60 5.81
CA THR A 246 19.93 60.54 4.92
C THR A 246 19.97 59.19 5.61
N SER A 247 18.97 58.36 5.40
CA SER A 247 18.93 56.97 5.84
C SER A 247 18.62 56.05 4.66
N SER A 248 19.28 54.90 4.59
CA SER A 248 19.07 53.92 3.52
C SER A 248 17.73 53.21 3.69
N CYS A 249 16.96 53.13 2.61
CA CYS A 249 15.75 52.33 2.53
C CYS A 249 16.05 50.95 1.93
N SER A 250 15.50 49.89 2.52
CA SER A 250 15.76 48.50 2.12
C SER A 250 14.91 48.12 0.91
N TYR A 251 15.50 47.47 -0.10
CA TYR A 251 14.75 46.99 -1.27
C TYR A 251 13.74 45.90 -0.86
N VAL A 252 12.50 46.06 -1.30
CA VAL A 252 11.36 45.16 -0.98
C VAL A 252 10.98 44.32 -2.20
N GLY A 253 11.03 44.90 -3.39
CA GLY A 253 10.62 44.24 -4.63
C GLY A 253 10.50 45.22 -5.79
N ARG A 254 10.07 44.72 -6.96
CA ARG A 254 9.82 45.55 -8.14
C ARG A 254 8.37 45.42 -8.55
N LEU A 255 7.72 46.53 -8.87
CA LEU A 255 6.37 46.54 -9.44
C LEU A 255 6.43 45.94 -10.85
N VAL A 256 5.86 44.76 -11.02
CA VAL A 256 5.79 44.01 -12.28
C VAL A 256 4.33 43.93 -12.75
N ASN A 257 4.13 43.84 -14.07
CA ASN A 257 2.80 43.66 -14.68
C ASN A 257 2.09 42.40 -14.17
#